data_AF-A0A8W8K842-F1
#
_entry.id   AF-A0A8W8K842-F1
#
_cell.length_a   1.000
_cell.length_b   1.000
_cell.length_c   1.000
_cell.angle_alpha   90.00
_cell.angle_beta   90.00
_cell.angle_gamma   90.00
#
_symmetry.space_group_name_H-M   'P 1'
#
loop_
_entity.id
_entity.type
_entity.pdbx_description
1 polymer ?
#
loop_
_entity_poly.entity_id
_entity_poly.type
_entity_poly.pdbx_seq_one_letter_code
_entity_poly.pdbx_strand_id
1 'polypeptide(L)'
;SYRLSPQYPFPIPLNDCLEVVEYVIENSKAMGIDKSRIAVGGDSAGGNMAAAISLRLKSKIAMQMLLVPSLQFVNFNTTAFNENTMYLNRSIHDPNSLMFVINYLGLEPKYLSYLRYNNHTSPAFKQSLQNEYADQTLWLPRRYVRDEKIRENMEQPMDTGDEELFEKIKNVILDPLVSPLLADDELLENLPYTYIMVCGYDFVRDDGIMFYERLNQIEEEAHLAYYPEAFHNALFFPHGPLKLNVGVRIVHDIVKTLKNVL
;
A
#
# COMPACT_ATOMS: atom_id res chain seq x y z
N SER A 1 20.13 0.25 -1.34
CA SER A 1 19.48 0.95 -2.46
C SER A 1 19.13 -0.06 -3.52
N TYR A 2 17.85 -0.30 -3.73
CA TYR A 2 17.35 -1.14 -4.82
C TYR A 2 17.35 -0.37 -6.13
N ARG A 3 17.36 -1.09 -7.25
CA ARG A 3 17.28 -0.50 -8.60
C ARG A 3 15.91 0.11 -8.85
N LEU A 4 15.87 1.26 -9.53
CA LEU A 4 14.65 2.06 -9.69
C LEU A 4 14.04 1.95 -11.09
N SER A 5 12.71 2.11 -11.15
CA SER A 5 11.99 2.36 -12.39
C SER A 5 12.26 3.80 -12.89
N PRO A 6 12.13 4.07 -14.21
CA PRO A 6 11.68 3.19 -15.28
C PRO A 6 12.73 2.19 -15.80
N GLN A 7 14.01 2.33 -15.45
CA GLN A 7 15.07 1.47 -15.98
C GLN A 7 14.91 0.02 -15.52
N TYR A 8 14.39 -0.18 -14.30
CA TYR A 8 14.16 -1.49 -13.70
C TYR A 8 12.73 -1.56 -13.14
N PRO A 9 11.73 -1.94 -13.94
CA PRO A 9 10.36 -2.12 -13.47
C PRO A 9 10.25 -3.37 -12.57
N PHE A 10 9.07 -3.58 -11.98
CA PHE A 10 8.73 -4.82 -11.30
C PHE A 10 9.09 -6.05 -12.16
N PRO A 11 9.66 -7.13 -11.59
CA PRO A 11 9.91 -7.37 -10.16
C PRO A 11 11.32 -6.98 -9.67
N ILE A 12 12.13 -6.30 -10.48
CA ILE A 12 13.56 -6.09 -10.16
C ILE A 12 13.77 -5.34 -8.84
N PRO A 13 13.09 -4.20 -8.56
CA PRO A 13 13.22 -3.50 -7.29
C PRO A 13 12.86 -4.36 -6.06
N LEU A 14 11.82 -5.18 -6.20
CA LEU A 14 11.35 -6.08 -5.13
C LEU A 14 12.38 -7.19 -4.86
N ASN A 15 12.90 -7.81 -5.92
CA ASN A 15 13.92 -8.86 -5.80
C ASN A 15 15.18 -8.33 -5.10
N ASP A 16 15.62 -7.11 -5.43
CA ASP A 16 16.76 -6.48 -4.74
C ASP A 16 16.52 -6.34 -3.23
N CYS A 17 15.30 -5.97 -2.84
CA CYS A 17 14.94 -5.84 -1.42
C CYS A 17 14.83 -7.22 -0.74
N LEU A 18 14.23 -8.20 -1.41
CA LEU A 18 14.08 -9.56 -0.90
C LEU A 18 15.43 -10.22 -0.66
N GLU A 19 16.37 -10.13 -1.61
CA GLU A 19 17.72 -10.70 -1.50
C GLU A 19 18.47 -10.15 -0.29
N VAL A 20 18.31 -8.85 0.00
CA VAL A 20 18.92 -8.23 1.20
C VAL A 20 18.31 -8.80 2.49
N VAL A 21 16.99 -8.97 2.55
CA VAL A 21 16.33 -9.51 3.76
C VAL A 21 16.73 -10.97 3.96
N GLU A 22 16.75 -11.78 2.91
CA GLU A 22 17.20 -13.18 2.96
C GLU A 22 18.66 -13.26 3.42
N TYR A 23 19.54 -12.42 2.86
CA TYR A 23 20.94 -12.35 3.30
C TYR A 23 21.06 -12.02 4.78
N VAL A 24 20.31 -11.03 5.30
CA VAL A 24 20.33 -10.67 6.73
C VAL A 24 19.82 -11.83 7.60
N ILE A 25 18.77 -12.54 7.19
CA ILE A 25 18.24 -13.71 7.90
C ILE A 25 19.27 -14.84 7.96
N GLU A 26 19.94 -15.13 6.84
CA GLU A 26 20.94 -16.19 6.71
C GLU A 26 22.24 -15.87 7.46
N ASN A 27 22.65 -14.60 7.48
CA ASN A 27 23.91 -14.15 8.08
C ASN A 27 23.74 -13.49 9.44
N SER A 28 22.53 -13.49 10.00
CA SER A 28 22.16 -12.86 11.28
C SER A 28 23.17 -13.10 12.40
N LYS A 29 23.59 -14.37 12.61
CA LYS A 29 24.60 -14.73 13.62
C LYS A 29 25.95 -14.02 13.40
N ALA A 30 26.44 -13.96 12.16
CA ALA A 30 27.71 -13.31 11.84
C ALA A 30 27.63 -11.79 12.01
N MET A 31 26.44 -11.22 11.82
CA MET A 31 26.15 -9.79 11.99
C MET A 31 25.83 -9.39 13.44
N GLY A 32 25.72 -10.34 14.37
CA GLY A 32 25.28 -10.08 15.74
C GLY A 32 23.81 -9.69 15.86
N ILE A 33 22.99 -10.06 14.87
CA ILE A 33 21.54 -9.82 14.82
C ILE A 33 20.82 -11.04 15.38
N ASP A 34 19.82 -10.80 16.22
CA ASP A 34 18.88 -11.83 16.66
C ASP A 34 17.88 -12.12 15.54
N LYS A 35 17.96 -13.33 14.97
CA LYS A 35 17.11 -13.76 13.85
C LYS A 35 15.61 -13.73 14.17
N SER A 36 15.23 -13.87 15.44
CA SER A 36 13.83 -13.80 15.87
C SER A 36 13.27 -12.38 15.92
N ARG A 37 14.11 -11.36 15.67
CA ARG A 37 13.78 -9.94 15.81
C ARG A 37 14.08 -9.12 14.56
N ILE A 38 13.96 -9.75 13.39
CA ILE A 38 14.14 -9.08 12.09
C ILE A 38 12.78 -8.54 11.63
N ALA A 39 12.71 -7.25 11.35
CA ALA A 39 11.53 -6.61 10.78
C ALA A 39 11.82 -6.03 9.40
N VAL A 40 10.79 -5.94 8.57
CA VAL A 40 10.81 -5.21 7.30
C VAL A 40 9.85 -4.03 7.37
N GLY A 41 10.12 -2.98 6.62
CA GLY A 41 9.24 -1.81 6.62
C GLY A 41 9.63 -0.79 5.58
N GLY A 42 8.69 0.10 5.29
CA GLY A 42 8.88 1.18 4.34
C GLY A 42 7.66 2.07 4.22
N ASP A 43 7.85 3.22 3.60
CA ASP A 43 6.80 4.19 3.29
C ASP A 43 6.34 4.11 1.83
N SER A 44 5.05 4.30 1.57
CA SER A 44 4.51 4.41 0.21
C SER A 44 4.83 3.18 -0.64
N ALA A 45 5.61 3.34 -1.72
CA ALA A 45 6.12 2.22 -2.52
C ALA A 45 7.05 1.28 -1.74
N GLY A 46 7.79 1.77 -0.73
CA GLY A 46 8.53 0.93 0.21
C GLY A 46 7.61 0.12 1.11
N GLY A 47 6.44 0.66 1.46
CA GLY A 47 5.38 -0.08 2.17
C GLY A 47 4.79 -1.19 1.32
N ASN A 48 4.58 -0.94 0.01
CA ASN A 48 4.22 -1.98 -0.96
C ASN A 48 5.23 -3.13 -0.96
N MET A 49 6.52 -2.80 -1.11
CA MET A 49 7.59 -3.80 -1.14
C MET A 49 7.71 -4.56 0.19
N ALA A 50 7.56 -3.88 1.33
CA ALA A 50 7.57 -4.53 2.63
C ALA A 50 6.44 -5.56 2.75
N ALA A 51 5.22 -5.21 2.35
CA ALA A 51 4.09 -6.15 2.33
C ALA A 51 4.34 -7.33 1.38
N ALA A 52 4.84 -7.09 0.17
CA ALA A 52 5.17 -8.15 -0.79
C ALA A 52 6.27 -9.10 -0.29
N ILE A 53 7.31 -8.57 0.39
CA ILE A 53 8.33 -9.38 1.06
C ILE A 53 7.71 -10.21 2.18
N SER A 54 6.78 -9.64 2.95
CA SER A 54 6.08 -10.36 4.01
C SER A 54 5.21 -11.50 3.49
N LEU A 55 4.56 -11.35 2.32
CA LEU A 55 3.85 -12.47 1.68
C LEU A 55 4.81 -13.62 1.31
N ARG A 56 6.06 -13.31 0.95
CA ARG A 56 7.09 -14.32 0.59
C ARG A 56 7.73 -14.97 1.81
N LEU A 57 8.05 -14.18 2.83
CA LEU A 57 8.85 -14.62 3.97
C LEU A 57 8.01 -15.07 5.17
N LYS A 58 6.75 -14.61 5.27
CA LYS A 58 5.79 -14.99 6.32
C LYS A 58 6.43 -14.83 7.71
N SER A 59 6.30 -15.86 8.56
CA SER A 59 6.87 -15.93 9.92
C SER A 59 8.40 -15.97 10.01
N LYS A 60 9.15 -15.92 8.89
CA LYS A 60 10.62 -15.76 8.93
C LYS A 60 11.06 -14.35 9.35
N ILE A 61 10.14 -13.40 9.37
CA ILE A 61 10.31 -12.05 9.88
C ILE A 61 9.34 -11.85 11.05
N ALA A 62 9.72 -11.01 12.02
CA ALA A 62 8.97 -10.78 13.24
C ALA A 62 7.88 -9.71 13.06
N MET A 63 8.12 -8.74 12.18
CA MET A 63 7.24 -7.58 12.00
C MET A 63 7.32 -7.03 10.57
N GLN A 64 6.18 -6.55 10.07
CA GLN A 64 6.09 -5.66 8.92
C GLN A 64 5.56 -4.28 9.33
N MET A 65 6.27 -3.22 8.93
CA MET A 65 5.94 -1.83 9.23
C MET A 65 5.56 -1.11 7.93
N LEU A 66 4.26 -1.01 7.67
CA LEU A 66 3.70 -0.46 6.45
C LEU A 66 3.28 0.99 6.69
N LEU A 67 4.06 1.95 6.21
CA LEU A 67 3.79 3.37 6.42
C LEU A 67 3.14 3.95 5.15
N VAL A 68 1.91 4.43 5.25
CA VAL A 68 1.12 4.94 4.10
C VAL A 68 1.26 4.07 2.84
N PRO A 69 1.01 2.76 2.92
CA PRO A 69 1.40 1.84 1.86
C PRO A 69 0.46 1.91 0.65
N SER A 70 1.01 1.83 -0.57
CA SER A 70 0.23 1.55 -1.78
C SER A 70 0.06 0.03 -1.90
N LEU A 71 -1.15 -0.51 -1.85
CA LEU A 71 -1.37 -1.96 -1.76
C LEU A 71 -2.21 -2.54 -2.89
N GLN A 72 -2.77 -1.71 -3.77
CA GLN A 72 -3.41 -2.17 -5.00
C GLN A 72 -3.24 -1.19 -6.16
N PHE A 73 -3.43 -1.70 -7.39
CA PHE A 73 -3.43 -0.90 -8.61
C PHE A 73 -4.63 -1.20 -9.52
N VAL A 74 -5.75 -1.66 -8.96
CA VAL A 74 -6.99 -1.98 -9.68
C VAL A 74 -8.08 -0.91 -9.54
N ASN A 75 -8.00 -0.06 -8.51
CA ASN A 75 -8.97 0.96 -8.18
C ASN A 75 -8.29 2.30 -7.82
N PHE A 76 -8.24 3.23 -8.77
CA PHE A 76 -7.82 4.62 -8.56
C PHE A 76 -8.99 5.58 -8.35
N ASN A 77 -10.17 5.07 -8.00
CA ASN A 77 -11.35 5.86 -7.67
C ASN A 77 -11.84 5.58 -6.24
N THR A 78 -10.91 5.27 -5.32
CA THR A 78 -11.24 5.08 -3.90
C THR A 78 -11.78 6.37 -3.29
N THR A 79 -12.49 6.28 -2.16
CA THR A 79 -12.99 7.47 -1.47
C THR A 79 -11.87 8.43 -1.12
N ALA A 80 -10.72 7.92 -0.64
CA ALA A 80 -9.53 8.71 -0.33
C ALA A 80 -8.94 9.40 -1.55
N PHE A 81 -8.92 8.73 -2.71
CA PHE A 81 -8.43 9.34 -3.94
C PHE A 81 -9.30 10.56 -4.32
N ASN A 82 -10.63 10.40 -4.24
CA ASN A 82 -11.58 11.46 -4.54
C ASN A 82 -11.54 12.62 -3.52
N GLU A 83 -11.58 12.32 -2.23
CA GLU A 83 -11.54 13.32 -1.15
C GLU A 83 -10.27 14.18 -1.21
N ASN A 84 -9.16 13.57 -1.59
CA ASN A 84 -7.86 14.21 -1.51
C ASN A 84 -7.42 14.85 -2.84
N THR A 85 -8.13 14.61 -3.96
CA THR A 85 -7.79 15.13 -5.29
C THR A 85 -7.53 16.64 -5.30
N MET A 86 -8.35 17.45 -4.61
CA MET A 86 -8.21 18.91 -4.60
C MET A 86 -7.00 19.39 -3.78
N TYR A 87 -6.71 18.75 -2.64
CA TYR A 87 -5.54 19.05 -1.79
C TYR A 87 -4.23 18.68 -2.49
N LEU A 88 -4.32 17.80 -3.48
CA LEU A 88 -3.19 17.27 -4.21
C LEU A 88 -3.03 17.88 -5.59
N ASN A 89 -3.90 18.82 -5.97
CA ASN A 89 -3.76 19.60 -7.18
C ASN A 89 -2.50 20.50 -7.00
N ARG A 90 -1.38 20.12 -7.65
CA ARG A 90 0.03 20.58 -7.44
C ARG A 90 0.89 19.79 -6.43
N SER A 91 0.39 18.68 -5.91
CA SER A 91 1.16 17.67 -5.18
C SER A 91 1.32 16.43 -6.06
N ILE A 92 1.61 15.26 -5.48
CA ILE A 92 1.71 13.95 -6.11
C ILE A 92 0.43 13.45 -6.84
N HIS A 93 -0.48 14.33 -7.27
CA HIS A 93 -1.59 14.05 -8.19
C HIS A 93 -1.53 14.94 -9.44
N ASP A 94 -0.41 15.66 -9.61
CA ASP A 94 0.12 15.95 -10.93
C ASP A 94 0.11 14.65 -11.76
N PRO A 95 -0.31 14.65 -13.04
CA PRO A 95 -0.14 13.51 -13.95
C PRO A 95 1.20 12.77 -13.79
N ASN A 96 2.25 13.45 -13.34
CA ASN A 96 3.57 12.90 -13.04
C ASN A 96 3.63 11.86 -11.90
N SER A 97 2.65 11.72 -11.01
CA SER A 97 2.78 10.74 -9.92
C SER A 97 2.24 9.36 -10.24
N LEU A 98 1.17 9.29 -11.02
CA LEU A 98 0.79 8.02 -11.63
C LEU A 98 1.85 7.57 -12.65
N MET A 99 2.75 8.45 -13.11
CA MET A 99 3.92 8.01 -13.86
C MET A 99 4.87 7.14 -13.02
N PHE A 100 4.98 7.33 -11.70
CA PHE A 100 5.73 6.40 -10.85
C PHE A 100 5.11 5.00 -10.88
N VAL A 101 3.77 4.93 -10.85
CA VAL A 101 3.02 3.67 -10.99
C VAL A 101 3.24 3.05 -12.37
N ILE A 102 3.05 3.83 -13.45
CA ILE A 102 3.30 3.37 -14.83
C ILE A 102 4.72 2.80 -14.97
N ASN A 103 5.72 3.52 -14.48
CA ASN A 103 7.12 3.09 -14.53
C ASN A 103 7.36 1.82 -13.69
N TYR A 104 6.78 1.73 -12.49
CA TYR A 104 6.93 0.56 -11.61
C TYR A 104 6.29 -0.69 -12.23
N LEU A 105 5.08 -0.56 -12.79
CA LEU A 105 4.37 -1.65 -13.45
C LEU A 105 4.95 -2.01 -14.83
N GLY A 106 5.95 -1.28 -15.33
CA GLY A 106 6.52 -1.49 -16.66
C GLY A 106 5.55 -1.18 -17.80
N LEU A 107 4.57 -0.31 -17.55
CA LEU A 107 3.54 0.05 -18.51
C LEU A 107 3.99 1.20 -19.43
N GLU A 108 3.35 1.30 -20.59
CA GLU A 108 3.57 2.42 -21.50
C GLU A 108 2.91 3.71 -20.96
N PRO A 109 3.55 4.88 -21.08
CA PRO A 109 2.98 6.17 -20.65
C PRO A 109 1.59 6.50 -21.20
N LYS A 110 1.22 5.93 -22.36
CA LYS A 110 -0.12 6.11 -22.96
C LYS A 110 -1.26 5.59 -22.08
N TYR A 111 -0.99 4.68 -21.14
CA TYR A 111 -1.99 4.15 -20.22
C TYR A 111 -2.23 5.02 -18.98
N LEU A 112 -1.47 6.10 -18.80
CA LEU A 112 -1.60 7.01 -17.65
C LEU A 112 -3.04 7.52 -17.45
N SER A 113 -3.70 7.92 -18.54
CA SER A 113 -5.08 8.42 -18.48
C SER A 113 -6.07 7.33 -18.08
N TYR A 114 -5.82 6.08 -18.45
CA TYR A 114 -6.70 4.97 -18.07
C TYR A 114 -6.66 4.72 -16.57
N LEU A 115 -5.47 4.72 -15.95
CA LEU A 115 -5.35 4.63 -14.49
C LEU A 115 -6.01 5.83 -13.81
N ARG A 116 -5.73 7.05 -14.30
CA ARG A 116 -6.27 8.28 -13.72
C ARG A 116 -7.81 8.32 -13.68
N TYR A 117 -8.47 7.76 -14.68
CA TYR A 117 -9.93 7.71 -14.78
C TYR A 117 -10.50 6.35 -14.35
N ASN A 118 -9.68 5.48 -13.75
CA ASN A 118 -10.06 4.15 -13.29
C ASN A 118 -10.71 3.26 -14.38
N ASN A 119 -10.25 3.42 -15.62
CA ASN A 119 -10.72 2.73 -16.82
C ASN A 119 -9.73 1.66 -17.32
N HIS A 120 -8.64 1.39 -16.59
CA HIS A 120 -7.64 0.38 -16.96
C HIS A 120 -8.04 -1.05 -16.55
N THR A 121 -8.98 -1.19 -15.63
CA THR A 121 -9.66 -2.45 -15.33
C THR A 121 -10.95 -2.59 -16.15
N SER A 122 -11.47 -3.81 -16.27
CA SER A 122 -12.66 -4.07 -17.08
C SER A 122 -13.95 -4.16 -16.26
N PRO A 123 -15.12 -3.89 -16.85
CA PRO A 123 -16.40 -4.09 -16.17
C PRO A 123 -16.58 -5.53 -15.66
N ALA A 124 -16.18 -6.53 -16.46
CA ALA A 124 -16.25 -7.94 -16.05
C ALA A 124 -15.39 -8.22 -14.81
N PHE A 125 -14.18 -7.66 -14.71
CA PHE A 125 -13.34 -7.80 -13.52
C PHE A 125 -13.96 -7.14 -12.29
N LYS A 126 -14.53 -5.94 -12.43
CA LYS A 126 -15.13 -5.20 -11.31
C LYS A 126 -16.32 -5.94 -10.68
N GLN A 127 -16.94 -6.88 -11.40
CA GLN A 127 -18.01 -7.76 -10.92
C GLN A 127 -17.52 -9.15 -10.48
N SER A 128 -16.20 -9.40 -10.52
CA SER A 128 -15.62 -10.69 -10.17
C SER A 128 -15.30 -10.80 -8.68
N LEU A 129 -15.27 -12.04 -8.16
CA LEU A 129 -14.85 -12.35 -6.79
C LEU A 129 -13.44 -11.81 -6.49
N GLN A 130 -12.56 -11.76 -7.48
CA GLN A 130 -11.20 -11.26 -7.29
C GLN A 130 -11.16 -9.76 -6.98
N ASN A 131 -12.12 -8.98 -7.47
CA ASN A 131 -12.22 -7.56 -7.15
C ASN A 131 -12.73 -7.31 -5.73
N GLU A 132 -13.44 -8.28 -5.12
CA GLU A 132 -13.97 -8.14 -3.75
C GLU A 132 -12.84 -7.86 -2.74
N TYR A 133 -11.63 -8.40 -2.95
CA TYR A 133 -10.48 -8.15 -2.07
C TYR A 133 -10.04 -6.68 -1.97
N ALA A 134 -10.33 -5.87 -2.99
CA ALA A 134 -10.04 -4.43 -3.02
C ALA A 134 -11.31 -3.58 -3.11
N ASP A 135 -12.47 -4.17 -2.81
CA ASP A 135 -13.75 -3.47 -2.83
C ASP A 135 -13.93 -2.64 -1.56
N GLN A 136 -13.92 -1.31 -1.73
CA GLN A 136 -14.13 -0.35 -0.65
C GLN A 136 -15.52 -0.49 0.00
N THR A 137 -16.53 -1.00 -0.72
CA THR A 137 -17.88 -1.20 -0.15
C THR A 137 -17.90 -2.31 0.89
N LEU A 138 -17.00 -3.29 0.77
CA LEU A 138 -16.83 -4.39 1.69
C LEU A 138 -15.85 -4.06 2.82
N TRP A 139 -14.71 -3.45 2.49
CA TRP A 139 -13.57 -3.35 3.41
C TRP A 139 -13.33 -1.97 3.99
N LEU A 140 -14.01 -0.90 3.55
CA LEU A 140 -13.78 0.45 4.06
C LEU A 140 -14.91 0.90 4.99
N PRO A 141 -14.68 0.94 6.33
CA PRO A 141 -15.66 1.50 7.24
C PRO A 141 -15.95 2.98 6.95
N ARG A 142 -17.24 3.31 6.81
CA ARG A 142 -17.77 4.66 6.54
C ARG A 142 -17.20 5.77 7.45
N ARG A 143 -16.76 5.44 8.67
CA ARG A 143 -16.15 6.38 9.63
C ARG A 143 -14.85 7.02 9.13
N TYR A 144 -14.16 6.42 8.16
CA TYR A 144 -12.91 6.94 7.62
C TYR A 144 -13.10 7.92 6.46
N VAL A 145 -14.31 7.97 5.88
CA VAL A 145 -14.69 8.92 4.81
C VAL A 145 -15.20 10.21 5.45
N ARG A 146 -14.51 11.32 5.19
CA ARG A 146 -14.79 12.65 5.74
C ARG A 146 -15.87 13.38 4.93
N ASP A 147 -15.81 13.31 3.61
CA ASP A 147 -16.79 13.94 2.72
C ASP A 147 -18.09 13.14 2.72
N GLU A 148 -19.17 13.78 3.16
CA GLU A 148 -20.48 13.15 3.30
C GLU A 148 -21.06 12.69 1.96
N LYS A 149 -20.87 13.47 0.88
CA LYS A 149 -21.38 13.11 -0.43
C LYS A 149 -20.64 11.91 -1.00
N ILE A 150 -19.32 11.87 -0.85
CA ILE A 150 -18.52 10.71 -1.28
C ILE A 150 -18.92 9.47 -0.47
N ARG A 151 -19.10 9.63 0.84
CA ARG A 151 -19.55 8.54 1.73
C ARG A 151 -20.93 7.99 1.35
N GLU A 152 -21.85 8.84 0.92
CA GLU A 152 -23.17 8.42 0.44
C GLU A 152 -23.13 7.71 -0.90
N ASN A 153 -22.17 8.06 -1.77
CA ASN A 153 -22.04 7.49 -3.12
C ASN A 153 -21.08 6.29 -3.19
N MET A 154 -20.46 5.88 -2.08
CA MET A 154 -19.44 4.82 -2.08
C MET A 154 -19.94 3.47 -2.58
N GLU A 155 -21.26 3.22 -2.48
CA GLU A 155 -21.93 1.97 -2.86
C GLU A 155 -22.29 1.89 -4.35
N GLN A 156 -22.07 2.95 -5.14
CA GLN A 156 -22.38 2.90 -6.56
C GLN A 156 -21.34 2.05 -7.31
N PRO A 157 -21.77 0.98 -8.02
CA PRO A 157 -20.86 0.16 -8.81
C PRO A 157 -20.20 0.99 -9.90
N MET A 158 -18.92 0.75 -10.13
CA MET A 158 -18.21 1.32 -11.27
C MET A 158 -18.25 0.33 -12.44
N ASP A 159 -19.27 0.41 -13.28
CA ASP A 159 -19.40 -0.50 -14.44
C ASP A 159 -18.65 0.00 -15.71
N THR A 160 -17.68 0.91 -15.54
CA THR A 160 -16.86 1.45 -16.63
C THR A 160 -15.51 0.74 -16.71
N GLY A 161 -14.87 0.73 -17.89
CA GLY A 161 -13.56 0.09 -18.05
C GLY A 161 -13.21 -0.25 -19.49
N ASP A 162 -12.07 -0.91 -19.67
CA ASP A 162 -11.55 -1.35 -20.97
C ASP A 162 -11.10 -2.83 -20.89
N GLU A 163 -11.84 -3.72 -21.55
CA GLU A 163 -11.57 -5.17 -21.58
C GLU A 163 -10.24 -5.49 -22.27
N GLU A 164 -9.92 -4.80 -23.37
CA GLU A 164 -8.72 -5.09 -24.16
C GLU A 164 -7.45 -4.65 -23.42
N LEU A 165 -7.50 -3.48 -22.78
CA LEU A 165 -6.41 -3.01 -21.93
C LEU A 165 -6.25 -3.90 -20.71
N PHE A 166 -7.35 -4.24 -20.02
CA PHE A 166 -7.29 -5.08 -18.84
C PHE A 166 -6.64 -6.43 -19.14
N GLU A 167 -7.02 -7.08 -20.25
CA GLU A 167 -6.40 -8.35 -20.67
C GLU A 167 -4.88 -8.24 -20.85
N LYS A 168 -4.38 -7.09 -21.32
CA LYS A 168 -2.95 -6.83 -21.51
C LYS A 168 -2.19 -6.64 -20.19
N ILE A 169 -2.82 -6.04 -19.18
CA ILE A 169 -2.12 -5.63 -17.95
C ILE A 169 -2.48 -6.47 -16.71
N LYS A 170 -3.54 -7.27 -16.76
CA LYS A 170 -4.10 -8.00 -15.61
C LYS A 170 -3.06 -8.85 -14.89
N ASN A 171 -2.17 -9.52 -15.62
CA ASN A 171 -1.15 -10.38 -15.01
C ASN A 171 -0.15 -9.61 -14.13
N VAL A 172 0.02 -8.29 -14.37
CA VAL A 172 0.89 -7.44 -13.56
C VAL A 172 0.10 -6.83 -12.40
N ILE A 173 -1.05 -6.20 -12.67
CA ILE A 173 -1.78 -5.47 -11.62
C ILE A 173 -2.52 -6.37 -10.62
N LEU A 174 -2.78 -7.63 -11.00
CA LEU A 174 -3.39 -8.63 -10.13
C LEU A 174 -2.39 -9.52 -9.39
N ASP A 175 -1.09 -9.41 -9.70
CA ASP A 175 -0.05 -10.15 -8.97
C ASP A 175 -0.06 -9.69 -7.49
N PRO A 176 -0.26 -10.57 -6.50
CA PRO A 176 -0.26 -10.18 -5.09
C PRO A 176 1.05 -9.55 -4.60
N LEU A 177 2.16 -9.73 -5.31
CA LEU A 177 3.44 -9.09 -4.99
C LEU A 177 3.55 -7.68 -5.56
N VAL A 178 2.65 -7.31 -6.46
CA VAL A 178 2.43 -5.95 -6.95
C VAL A 178 1.30 -5.32 -6.15
N SER A 179 0.18 -6.01 -5.99
CA SER A 179 -1.02 -5.58 -5.27
C SER A 179 -1.28 -6.49 -4.06
N PRO A 180 -0.56 -6.34 -2.92
CA PRO A 180 -0.77 -7.17 -1.73
C PRO A 180 -2.20 -7.20 -1.19
N LEU A 181 -2.99 -6.14 -1.41
CA LEU A 181 -4.40 -6.11 -1.04
C LEU A 181 -5.26 -7.10 -1.83
N LEU A 182 -4.77 -7.65 -2.95
CA LEU A 182 -5.44 -8.69 -3.73
C LEU A 182 -4.98 -10.11 -3.37
N ALA A 183 -4.06 -10.28 -2.42
CA ALA A 183 -3.70 -11.60 -1.90
C ALA A 183 -4.95 -12.28 -1.33
N ASP A 184 -5.19 -13.55 -1.64
CA ASP A 184 -6.25 -14.32 -1.00
C ASP A 184 -5.92 -14.61 0.47
N ASP A 185 -6.90 -15.13 1.20
CA ASP A 185 -6.77 -15.33 2.65
C ASP A 185 -5.66 -16.34 2.99
N GLU A 186 -5.49 -17.41 2.18
CA GLU A 186 -4.39 -18.37 2.34
C GLU A 186 -3.02 -17.68 2.21
N LEU A 187 -2.88 -16.73 1.27
CA LEU A 187 -1.66 -15.95 1.11
C LEU A 187 -1.51 -14.84 2.17
N LEU A 188 -2.55 -14.51 2.94
CA LEU A 188 -2.46 -13.60 4.10
C LEU A 188 -2.22 -14.32 5.42
N GLU A 189 -2.49 -15.63 5.52
CA GLU A 189 -2.23 -16.39 6.75
C GLU A 189 -0.74 -16.41 7.14
N ASN A 190 -0.46 -16.43 8.44
CA ASN A 190 0.89 -16.49 9.03
C ASN A 190 1.78 -15.30 8.63
N LEU A 191 1.19 -14.11 8.47
CA LEU A 191 1.96 -12.90 8.28
C LEU A 191 2.64 -12.50 9.60
N PRO A 192 3.77 -11.77 9.54
CA PRO A 192 4.35 -11.19 10.74
C PRO A 192 3.40 -10.17 11.39
N TYR A 193 3.66 -9.80 12.64
CA TYR A 193 2.96 -8.68 13.29
C TYR A 193 2.96 -7.45 12.37
N THR A 194 1.77 -6.93 12.07
CA THR A 194 1.59 -5.96 10.99
C THR A 194 1.20 -4.60 11.55
N TYR A 195 2.10 -3.62 11.49
CA TYR A 195 1.78 -2.22 11.79
C TYR A 195 1.46 -1.47 10.51
N ILE A 196 0.28 -0.86 10.43
CA ILE A 196 -0.19 -0.11 9.27
C ILE A 196 -0.45 1.31 9.70
N MET A 197 0.33 2.26 9.20
CA MET A 197 0.08 3.69 9.38
C MET A 197 -0.66 4.24 8.16
N VAL A 198 -1.75 4.96 8.39
CA VAL A 198 -2.49 5.68 7.35
C VAL A 198 -2.74 7.13 7.75
N CYS A 199 -2.79 8.01 6.77
CA CYS A 199 -2.99 9.45 6.96
C CYS A 199 -4.35 9.88 6.39
N GLY A 200 -5.00 10.88 6.99
CA GLY A 200 -6.28 11.39 6.49
C GLY A 200 -6.15 12.01 5.09
N TYR A 201 -5.19 12.93 4.91
CA TYR A 201 -4.97 13.64 3.66
C TYR A 201 -4.01 12.88 2.74
N ASP A 202 -4.43 11.69 2.34
CA ASP A 202 -3.61 10.73 1.58
C ASP A 202 -4.47 9.86 0.66
N PHE A 203 -4.03 9.67 -0.58
CA PHE A 203 -4.75 8.89 -1.59
C PHE A 203 -4.65 7.38 -1.39
N VAL A 204 -3.61 6.88 -0.70
CA VAL A 204 -3.48 5.45 -0.35
C VAL A 204 -4.03 5.13 1.04
N ARG A 205 -4.75 6.06 1.68
CA ARG A 205 -5.39 5.84 2.99
C ARG A 205 -6.27 4.58 2.96
N ASP A 206 -7.11 4.47 1.94
CA ASP A 206 -8.10 3.40 1.87
C ASP A 206 -7.43 2.04 1.63
N ASP A 207 -6.34 1.96 0.86
CA ASP A 207 -5.56 0.74 0.66
C ASP A 207 -5.13 0.13 2.01
N GLY A 208 -4.51 0.94 2.88
CA GLY A 208 -4.05 0.48 4.19
C GLY A 208 -5.19 0.10 5.13
N ILE A 209 -6.31 0.82 5.11
CA ILE A 209 -7.48 0.49 5.94
C ILE A 209 -8.12 -0.81 5.47
N MET A 210 -8.34 -0.98 4.17
CA MET A 210 -8.92 -2.20 3.63
C MET A 210 -8.03 -3.41 3.94
N PHE A 211 -6.71 -3.26 3.80
CA PHE A 211 -5.76 -4.33 4.15
C PHE A 211 -5.83 -4.68 5.64
N TYR A 212 -5.90 -3.69 6.52
CA TYR A 212 -6.09 -3.91 7.96
C TYR A 212 -7.38 -4.68 8.27
N GLU A 213 -8.52 -4.28 7.69
CA GLU A 213 -9.81 -4.93 7.96
C GLU A 213 -9.81 -6.38 7.44
N ARG A 214 -9.14 -6.66 6.31
CA ARG A 214 -8.93 -8.03 5.82
C ARG A 214 -8.10 -8.89 6.77
N LEU A 215 -6.95 -8.38 7.21
CA LEU A 215 -6.11 -9.09 8.21
C LEU A 215 -6.89 -9.35 9.51
N ASN A 216 -7.65 -8.36 9.97
CA ASN A 216 -8.46 -8.49 11.18
C ASN A 216 -9.60 -9.52 11.02
N GLN A 217 -10.18 -9.67 9.83
CA GLN A 217 -11.21 -10.67 9.56
C GLN A 217 -10.69 -12.11 9.71
N ILE A 218 -9.45 -12.36 9.28
CA ILE A 218 -8.79 -13.67 9.39
C ILE A 218 -7.95 -13.82 10.68
N GLU A 219 -8.15 -12.91 11.64
CA GLU A 219 -7.51 -12.92 12.96
C GLU A 219 -5.97 -12.82 12.94
N GLU A 220 -5.38 -12.26 11.88
CA GLU A 220 -3.94 -11.94 11.83
C GLU A 220 -3.63 -10.72 12.71
N GLU A 221 -2.50 -10.76 13.43
CA GLU A 221 -2.13 -9.69 14.35
C GLU A 221 -1.72 -8.40 13.61
N ALA A 222 -2.63 -7.42 13.60
CA ALA A 222 -2.42 -6.13 12.97
C ALA A 222 -2.77 -4.94 13.88
N HIS A 223 -2.08 -3.81 13.66
CA HIS A 223 -2.36 -2.54 14.32
C HIS A 223 -2.50 -1.42 13.29
N LEU A 224 -3.68 -0.78 13.26
CA LEU A 224 -3.94 0.39 12.44
C LEU A 224 -3.66 1.69 13.21
N ALA A 225 -2.62 2.41 12.81
CA ALA A 225 -2.29 3.74 13.28
C ALA A 225 -2.85 4.81 12.32
N TYR A 226 -4.05 5.31 12.60
CA TYR A 226 -4.68 6.35 11.80
C TYR A 226 -4.39 7.76 12.33
N TYR A 227 -3.82 8.61 11.47
CA TYR A 227 -3.57 10.03 11.75
C TYR A 227 -4.46 10.92 10.85
N PRO A 228 -5.66 11.31 11.30
CA PRO A 228 -6.65 12.00 10.45
C PRO A 228 -6.20 13.40 9.98
N GLU A 229 -5.31 14.07 10.72
CA GLU A 229 -4.77 15.39 10.36
C GLU A 229 -3.50 15.32 9.50
N ALA A 230 -2.91 14.14 9.34
CA ALA A 230 -1.66 13.95 8.61
C ALA A 230 -1.88 13.87 7.10
N PHE A 231 -0.80 14.08 6.36
CA PHE A 231 -0.69 13.85 4.91
C PHE A 231 0.39 12.78 4.64
N HIS A 232 0.39 12.20 3.44
CA HIS A 232 1.23 11.05 3.03
C HIS A 232 2.62 11.00 3.69
N ASN A 233 3.39 12.07 3.59
CA ASN A 233 4.79 12.14 4.03
C ASN A 233 5.00 12.86 5.36
N ALA A 234 3.97 12.95 6.22
CA ALA A 234 4.04 13.66 7.50
C ALA A 234 5.13 13.13 8.45
N LEU A 235 5.55 11.85 8.29
CA LEU A 235 6.61 11.23 9.09
C LEU A 235 7.98 11.92 8.97
N PHE A 236 8.21 12.69 7.89
CA PHE A 236 9.50 13.37 7.65
C PHE A 236 9.61 14.73 8.34
N PHE A 237 8.58 15.14 9.07
CA PHE A 237 8.53 16.44 9.76
C PHE A 237 8.61 16.37 11.30
N PRO A 238 9.41 15.47 11.94
CA PRO A 238 9.60 15.48 13.39
C PRO A 238 10.60 16.55 13.86
N HIS A 239 11.43 17.06 12.94
CA HIS A 239 12.53 17.99 13.17
C HIS A 239 12.65 18.98 11.98
N GLY A 240 13.67 19.85 12.01
CA GLY A 240 13.95 20.81 10.94
C GLY A 240 13.20 22.14 11.09
N PRO A 241 13.30 23.04 10.11
CA PRO A 241 12.70 24.38 10.18
C PRO A 241 11.16 24.35 10.15
N LEU A 242 10.57 23.25 9.70
CA LEU A 242 9.12 22.99 9.70
C LEU A 242 8.82 21.71 10.51
N LYS A 243 8.84 21.85 11.84
CA LYS A 243 8.48 20.76 12.75
C LYS A 243 6.96 20.68 12.92
N LEU A 244 6.38 19.52 12.66
CA LEU A 244 4.95 19.26 12.87
C LEU A 244 4.73 18.34 14.07
N ASN A 245 3.77 18.70 14.93
CA ASN A 245 3.41 17.88 16.09
C ASN A 245 3.00 16.46 15.70
N VAL A 246 2.27 16.32 14.58
CA VAL A 246 1.88 15.02 14.05
C VAL A 246 3.08 14.17 13.60
N GLY A 247 4.10 14.78 12.98
CA GLY A 247 5.33 14.08 12.59
C GLY A 247 6.12 13.57 13.80
N VAL A 248 6.20 14.38 14.88
CA VAL A 248 6.80 13.95 16.15
C VAL A 248 6.06 12.75 16.75
N ARG A 249 4.72 12.81 16.77
CA ARG A 249 3.87 11.74 17.31
C ARG A 249 4.03 10.44 16.51
N ILE A 250 4.01 10.53 15.18
CA ILE A 250 4.25 9.38 14.28
C ILE A 250 5.57 8.69 14.61
N VAL A 251 6.68 9.44 14.65
CA VAL A 251 8.00 8.85 14.92
C VAL A 251 8.07 8.24 16.33
N HIS A 252 7.47 8.90 17.32
CA HIS A 252 7.40 8.37 18.67
C HIS A 252 6.65 7.03 18.73
N ASP A 253 5.50 6.94 18.06
CA ASP A 253 4.66 5.74 18.05
C ASP A 253 5.35 4.59 17.29
N ILE A 254 6.01 4.87 16.17
CA ILE A 254 6.85 3.88 15.44
C ILE A 254 7.95 3.33 16.35
N VAL A 255 8.71 4.20 17.02
CA VAL A 255 9.80 3.78 17.92
C VAL A 255 9.26 2.97 19.09
N LYS A 256 8.12 3.36 19.65
CA LYS A 256 7.46 2.63 20.74
C LYS A 256 7.04 1.24 20.28
N THR A 257 6.42 1.11 19.12
CA THR A 257 6.01 -0.20 18.56
C THR A 257 7.22 -1.09 18.31
N LEU A 258 8.26 -0.57 17.65
CA LEU A 258 9.48 -1.35 17.38
C LEU A 258 10.10 -1.90 18.66
N LYS A 259 10.19 -1.10 19.74
CA LYS A 259 10.73 -1.53 21.04
C LYS A 259 9.85 -2.54 21.79
N ASN A 260 8.56 -2.58 21.49
CA ASN A 260 7.63 -3.50 22.14
C ASN A 260 7.60 -4.86 21.45
N VAL A 261 7.82 -4.89 20.13
CA VAL A 261 7.77 -6.10 19.30
C VAL A 261 9.15 -6.76 19.17
N LEU A 262 10.23 -5.96 19.14
CA LEU A 262 11.63 -6.39 18.99
C LEU A 262 12.44 -6.03 20.24
#